data_AF-A0A2P1QY27-F1
#
_entry.id   AF-A0A2P1QY27-F1
#
_cell.length_a   1.000
_cell.length_b   1.000
_cell.length_c   1.000
_cell.angle_alpha   90.00
_cell.angle_beta   90.00
_cell.angle_gamma   90.00
#
_symmetry.space_group_name_H-M   'P 1'
#
loop_
_entity.id
_entity.type
_entity.pdbx_description
1 polymer ?
#
loop_
_entity_poly.entity_id
_entity_poly.type
_entity_poly.pdbx_seq_one_letter_code
_entity_poly.pdbx_strand_id
1 'polypeptide(L)'
;MKLPEGPQNTSILHPLPGFVGMYGTKNHLEDKATIGAEVMGPQVFYNRLVQTCQTDPIVAAKVRKTVSRWKAFWPFAGAENTEWKARITQAERDCG
;
A
#
# COMPACT_ATOMS: atom_id res chain seq x y z
N MET A 1 -2.83 28.20 19.44
CA MET A 1 -4.06 27.39 19.64
C MET A 1 -3.67 25.94 19.39
N LYS A 2 -3.54 25.13 20.45
CA LYS A 2 -3.18 23.71 20.37
C LYS A 2 -4.50 22.93 20.42
N LEU A 3 -4.79 22.15 19.39
CA LEU A 3 -5.97 21.29 19.38
C LEU A 3 -5.81 20.24 20.50
N PRO A 4 -6.86 19.94 21.29
CA PRO A 4 -6.78 18.94 22.34
C PRO A 4 -6.64 17.55 21.69
N GLU A 5 -5.63 16.79 22.13
CA GLU A 5 -5.51 15.37 21.82
C GLU A 5 -6.61 14.63 22.60
N GLY A 6 -7.75 14.38 21.94
CA GLY A 6 -8.72 13.41 22.43
C GLY A 6 -8.10 12.01 22.47
N PRO A 7 -8.67 11.07 23.23
CA PRO A 7 -8.18 9.69 23.23
C PRO A 7 -8.15 9.22 21.77
N GLN A 8 -6.97 8.88 21.27
CA GLN A 8 -6.85 8.25 19.96
C GLN A 8 -7.67 6.97 20.03
N ASN A 9 -8.84 6.97 19.39
CA ASN A 9 -9.72 5.82 19.35
C ASN A 9 -9.08 4.77 18.43
N THR A 10 -8.10 4.07 18.96
CA THR A 10 -7.37 2.99 18.28
C THR A 10 -8.28 1.82 17.93
N SER A 11 -9.51 1.77 18.45
CA SER A 11 -10.55 0.80 18.09
C SER A 11 -11.07 0.96 16.65
N ILE A 12 -10.87 2.10 15.99
CA ILE A 12 -11.20 2.29 14.55
C ILE A 12 -10.04 1.81 13.66
N LEU A 13 -8.89 1.46 14.26
CA LEU A 13 -7.65 1.06 13.58
C LEU A 13 -7.37 -0.45 13.69
N HIS A 14 -8.37 -1.28 13.98
CA HIS A 14 -8.18 -2.72 13.80
C HIS A 14 -7.94 -2.99 12.31
N PRO A 15 -6.91 -3.77 11.94
CA PRO A 15 -6.71 -4.15 10.55
C PRO A 15 -7.95 -4.92 10.09
N LEU A 16 -8.69 -4.33 9.16
CA LEU A 16 -9.78 -5.03 8.48
C LEU A 16 -9.15 -6.01 7.50
N PRO A 17 -9.44 -7.32 7.60
CA PRO A 17 -8.87 -8.30 6.70
C PRO A 17 -9.06 -7.88 5.24
N GLY A 18 -7.96 -7.88 4.49
CA GLY A 18 -7.88 -7.48 3.10
C GLY A 18 -7.68 -5.98 2.87
N PHE A 19 -7.57 -5.12 3.88
CA PHE A 19 -7.40 -3.67 3.71
C PHE A 19 -6.19 -3.12 4.48
N VAL A 20 -5.41 -2.27 3.83
CA VAL A 20 -4.23 -1.60 4.43
C VAL A 20 -4.61 -0.39 5.30
N GLY A 21 -5.84 0.12 5.14
CA GLY A 21 -6.35 1.24 5.93
C GLY A 21 -7.84 1.48 5.69
N MET A 22 -8.49 2.18 6.62
CA MET A 22 -9.94 2.43 6.61
C MET A 22 -10.44 3.10 5.33
N TYR A 23 -9.65 3.99 4.73
CA TYR A 23 -10.04 4.68 3.50
C TYR A 23 -10.26 3.72 2.33
N GLY A 24 -9.48 2.62 2.27
CA GLY A 24 -9.63 1.59 1.25
C GLY A 24 -10.97 0.85 1.30
N THR A 25 -11.70 0.91 2.42
CA THR A 25 -13.00 0.24 2.57
C THR A 25 -14.13 0.97 1.85
N LYS A 26 -13.92 2.22 1.42
CA LYS A 26 -14.96 3.04 0.77
C LYS A 26 -15.44 2.44 -0.56
N ASN A 27 -14.51 2.01 -1.41
CA ASN A 27 -14.78 1.33 -2.67
C ASN A 27 -13.50 0.72 -3.25
N HIS A 28 -13.65 -0.07 -4.32
CA HIS A 28 -12.56 -0.79 -4.96
C HIS A 28 -11.51 0.11 -5.67
N LEU A 29 -11.83 1.38 -5.94
CA LEU A 29 -10.86 2.35 -6.46
C LEU A 29 -10.00 2.88 -5.32
N GLU A 30 -10.61 3.22 -4.18
CA GLU A 30 -9.89 3.70 -3.00
C GLU A 30 -9.02 2.62 -2.37
N ASP A 31 -9.43 1.35 -2.42
CA ASP A 31 -8.58 0.24 -1.98
C ASP A 31 -7.26 0.19 -2.77
N LYS A 32 -7.34 0.29 -4.11
CA LYS A 32 -6.16 0.33 -4.97
C LYS A 32 -5.33 1.60 -4.76
N ALA A 33 -5.98 2.74 -4.58
CA ALA A 33 -5.30 4.02 -4.34
C ALA A 33 -4.57 4.02 -2.99
N THR A 34 -5.18 3.45 -1.95
CA THR A 34 -4.58 3.33 -0.62
C THR A 34 -3.38 2.39 -0.65
N ILE A 35 -3.49 1.22 -1.30
CA ILE A 35 -2.33 0.35 -1.55
C ILE A 35 -1.25 1.11 -2.32
N GLY A 36 -1.63 1.89 -3.32
CA GLY A 36 -0.69 2.66 -4.12
C GLY A 36 0.05 3.73 -3.30
N ALA A 37 -0.66 4.41 -2.41
CA ALA A 37 -0.09 5.39 -1.48
C ALA A 37 0.90 4.75 -0.50
N GLU A 38 0.61 3.53 -0.02
CA GLU A 38 1.53 2.79 0.85
C GLU A 38 2.81 2.36 0.10
N VAL A 39 2.70 1.92 -1.16
CA VAL A 39 3.87 1.53 -1.98
C VAL A 39 4.74 2.74 -2.35
N MET A 40 4.11 3.85 -2.75
CA MET A 40 4.81 5.03 -3.28
C MET A 40 5.13 6.09 -2.22
N GLY A 41 4.59 5.94 -1.02
CA GLY A 41 4.72 6.91 0.05
C GLY A 41 6.05 6.84 0.81
N PRO A 42 6.14 7.59 1.93
CA PRO A 42 7.27 7.51 2.86
C PRO A 42 7.56 6.09 3.35
N GLN A 43 8.82 5.82 3.71
CA GLN A 43 9.28 4.50 4.14
C GLN A 43 8.45 3.88 5.29
N VAL A 44 7.92 4.72 6.20
CA VAL A 44 7.09 4.26 7.32
C VAL A 44 5.79 3.57 6.84
N PHE A 45 5.18 4.08 5.78
CA PHE A 45 3.99 3.48 5.15
C PHE A 45 4.36 2.16 4.47
N TYR A 46 5.44 2.19 3.68
CA TYR A 46 5.95 0.98 3.05
C TYR A 46 6.25 -0.16 4.05
N ASN A 47 6.92 0.16 5.17
CA ASN A 47 7.21 -0.84 6.20
C ASN A 47 5.93 -1.45 6.80
N ARG A 48 4.90 -0.63 7.02
CA ARG A 48 3.59 -1.10 7.48
C ARG A 48 2.90 -2.00 6.45
N LEU A 49 2.99 -1.64 5.17
CA LEU A 49 2.47 -2.48 4.08
C LEU A 49 3.12 -3.86 4.10
N VAL A 50 4.44 -3.94 4.20
CA VAL A 50 5.18 -5.22 4.26
C VAL A 50 4.74 -6.06 5.45
N GLN A 51 4.64 -5.46 6.65
CA GLN A 51 4.13 -6.16 7.85
C GLN A 51 2.69 -6.68 7.65
N THR A 52 1.86 -5.91 6.96
CA THR A 52 0.48 -6.31 6.65
C THR A 52 0.47 -7.46 5.64
N CYS A 53 1.28 -7.41 4.59
CA CYS A 53 1.39 -8.50 3.60
C CYS A 53 1.83 -9.84 4.22
N GLN A 54 2.70 -9.80 5.23
CA GLN A 54 3.17 -10.99 5.95
C GLN A 54 2.08 -11.65 6.80
N THR A 55 1.07 -10.89 7.22
CA THR A 55 0.00 -11.36 8.13
C THR A 55 -1.37 -11.47 7.45
N ASP A 56 -1.55 -10.83 6.30
CA ASP A 56 -2.78 -10.79 5.53
C ASP A 56 -2.55 -11.20 4.05
N PRO A 57 -2.86 -12.46 3.69
CA PRO A 57 -2.63 -12.97 2.34
C PRO A 57 -3.54 -12.31 1.28
N ILE A 58 -4.67 -11.71 1.68
CA ILE A 58 -5.56 -10.98 0.77
C ILE A 58 -4.90 -9.66 0.37
N VAL A 59 -4.32 -8.94 1.33
CA VAL A 59 -3.54 -7.72 1.05
C VAL A 59 -2.36 -8.05 0.14
N ALA A 60 -1.58 -9.11 0.45
CA ALA A 60 -0.47 -9.55 -0.41
C ALA A 60 -0.92 -9.83 -1.85
N ALA A 61 -2.01 -10.56 -2.04
CA ALA A 61 -2.56 -10.84 -3.36
C ALA A 61 -3.01 -9.57 -4.11
N LYS A 62 -3.59 -8.60 -3.40
CA LYS A 62 -3.97 -7.30 -3.99
C LYS A 62 -2.73 -6.50 -4.40
N VAL A 63 -1.67 -6.46 -3.59
CA VAL A 63 -0.40 -5.79 -3.93
C VAL A 63 0.20 -6.41 -5.19
N ARG A 64 0.34 -7.73 -5.26
CA ARG A 64 0.83 -8.43 -6.47
C ARG A 64 0.03 -8.08 -7.72
N LYS A 65 -1.30 -8.05 -7.61
CA LYS A 65 -2.20 -7.69 -8.73
C LYS A 65 -2.04 -6.22 -9.14
N THR A 66 -1.88 -5.31 -8.19
CA THR A 66 -1.65 -3.88 -8.46
C THR A 66 -0.30 -3.66 -9.14
N VAL A 67 0.77 -4.26 -8.61
CA VAL A 67 2.12 -4.20 -9.20
C VAL A 67 2.14 -4.76 -10.63
N SER A 68 1.53 -5.92 -10.86
CA SER A 68 1.41 -6.51 -12.20
C SER A 68 0.76 -5.55 -13.20
N ARG A 69 -0.31 -4.86 -12.80
CA ARG A 69 -0.99 -3.87 -13.63
C ARG A 69 -0.14 -2.64 -13.90
N TRP A 70 0.57 -2.13 -12.90
CA TRP A 70 1.47 -0.99 -13.09
C TRP A 70 2.63 -1.31 -14.02
N LYS A 71 3.22 -2.50 -13.90
CA LYS A 71 4.27 -2.97 -14.82
C LYS A 71 3.77 -3.05 -16.25
N ALA A 72 2.54 -3.53 -16.46
CA ALA A 72 1.91 -3.57 -17.79
C ALA A 72 1.57 -2.18 -18.33
N PHE A 73 1.22 -1.23 -17.45
CA PHE A 73 0.88 0.15 -17.84
C PHE A 73 2.11 1.01 -18.18
N TRP A 74 3.28 0.72 -17.58
CA TRP A 74 4.48 1.57 -17.70
C TRP A 74 5.66 0.91 -18.46
N PRO A 75 5.51 0.48 -19.73
CA PRO A 75 6.56 -0.16 -20.50
C PRO A 75 7.48 0.84 -21.24
N PHE A 76 7.84 1.96 -20.61
CA PHE A 76 8.71 2.97 -21.26
C PHE A 76 10.19 2.61 -21.13
N ALA A 77 10.91 2.61 -22.25
CA ALA A 77 12.35 2.40 -22.29
C ALA A 77 13.09 3.54 -21.56
N GLY A 78 14.14 3.23 -20.80
CA GLY A 78 14.91 4.19 -20.00
C GLY A 78 14.36 4.41 -18.58
N ALA A 79 13.22 3.79 -18.22
CA ALA A 79 12.63 3.93 -16.89
C ALA A 79 13.22 2.97 -15.84
N GLU A 80 14.18 2.11 -16.21
CA GLU A 80 14.80 1.05 -15.41
C GLU A 80 15.25 1.54 -14.03
N ASN A 81 15.82 2.75 -13.97
CA ASN A 81 16.42 3.32 -12.77
C ASN A 81 15.54 4.38 -12.10
N THR A 82 14.26 4.48 -12.48
CA THR A 82 13.34 5.42 -11.84
C THR A 82 12.95 4.93 -10.44
N GLU A 83 12.74 5.86 -9.52
CA GLU A 83 12.22 5.56 -8.19
C GLU A 83 10.91 4.77 -8.27
N TRP A 84 10.06 5.09 -9.25
CA TRP A 84 8.82 4.37 -9.53
C TRP A 84 9.07 2.87 -9.77
N LYS A 85 9.99 2.52 -10.69
CA LYS A 85 10.29 1.12 -11.03
C LYS A 85 11.00 0.40 -9.87
N ALA A 86 11.84 1.10 -9.11
CA ALA A 86 12.47 0.58 -7.91
C ALA A 86 11.42 0.19 -6.85
N ARG A 87 10.50 1.10 -6.51
CA ARG A 87 9.44 0.87 -5.50
C ARG A 87 8.47 -0.24 -5.89
N ILE A 88 8.05 -0.29 -7.15
CA ILE A 88 7.17 -1.36 -7.64
C ILE A 88 7.85 -2.73 -7.56
N THR A 89 9.13 -2.80 -7.94
CA THR A 89 9.91 -4.04 -7.86
C THR A 89 10.13 -4.45 -6.41
N GLN A 90 10.37 -3.50 -5.51
CA GLN A 90 10.50 -3.76 -4.08
C GLN A 90 9.20 -4.31 -3.49
N ALA A 91 8.05 -3.69 -3.80
CA ALA A 91 6.74 -4.14 -3.34
C ALA A 91 6.39 -5.55 -3.81
N GLU A 92 6.75 -5.91 -5.05
CA GLU A 92 6.57 -7.28 -5.55
C GLU A 92 7.41 -8.30 -4.78
N ARG A 93 8.62 -7.94 -4.36
CA ARG A 93 9.49 -8.82 -3.59
C ARG A 93 9.01 -8.99 -2.15
N ASP A 94 8.64 -7.89 -1.49
CA ASP A 94 8.40 -7.91 -0.05
C ASP A 94 6.95 -8.30 0.32
N CYS A 95 6.00 -8.12 -0.62
CA CYS A 95 4.63 -8.62 -0.49
C CYS A 95 4.36 -9.86 -1.38
N GLY A 96 5.42 -10.40 -1.99
CA GLY A 96 5.40 -11.53 -2.94
C GLY A 96 5.02 -12.85 -2.31
#